data_AF-A0A7X8CTS4-F1
#
_entry.id   AF-A0A7X8CTS4-F1
#
_cell.length_a   1.000
_cell.length_b   1.000
_cell.length_c   1.000
_cell.angle_alpha   90.00
_cell.angle_beta   90.00
_cell.angle_gamma   90.00
#
_symmetry.space_group_name_H-M   'P 1'
#
loop_
_entity.id
_entity.type
_entity.pdbx_description
1 polymer ?
#
loop_
_entity_poly.entity_id
_entity_poly.type
_entity_poly.pdbx_seq_one_letter_code
_entity_poly.pdbx_strand_id
1 'polypeptide(L)'
;MMKYNKVPLAAIRAMKWALAAIAICLVLVRCTGSGKSIDLEAGFQNPPESARPRVWWHWMNGNVSKEGIRADLEWMHRTGIAGFQNFDAGLSSPQIVAKRLIYMTPEWKDAFLFTTKLADSLGLEMAIAGSPGWSESGGPWVTPAQAMKKLVWSETRIEGGLPFDGILPHPPTTTGIFQNIGETGGYTSGMSTGQNIPVFYSDAAVVAFRLPVNDRSLAEMNAKVLSSAGKFSLADLTDGDLANFSFLPAGKNGEKAWIMYEFSEPETIRSLSMVKRETGMRFPGISGGPQVERTLEASDDGKSFRPIFKIPAGGTSQNTFTFEPVTARYFRIAFLIPPPPRVDNGIASYFGINTSGMKPPERGINISELVLYPAARINRFEDKAGFTSAAGIYDMATIRDSGDFVKKEDVIDLTSLMSSDGRLQWTPPEGRWAILRLGYSLTGHKNSPASPEATGLEVDKLNAGHVKAYFENYLDQYKNATGGLMGNRGLRYIITDSWEAGVQNWTDSMMTEFSDRRGYDMIPWLPALTGHIVESAEASDRFL
;
A
#
# COMPACT_ATOMS: atom_id res chain seq x y z
N MET A 1 72.32 -40.27 22.65
CA MET A 1 72.77 -40.99 21.43
C MET A 1 71.58 -41.73 20.84
N MET A 2 71.01 -41.25 19.74
CA MET A 2 70.04 -42.02 18.96
C MET A 2 70.45 -42.01 17.49
N LYS A 3 70.53 -43.21 16.93
CA LYS A 3 71.08 -43.57 15.63
C LYS A 3 70.11 -43.17 14.51
N TYR A 4 70.60 -42.52 13.46
CA TYR A 4 69.87 -42.38 12.20
C TYR A 4 69.89 -43.71 11.44
N ASN A 5 68.73 -44.35 11.30
CA ASN A 5 68.55 -45.48 10.38
C ASN A 5 68.43 -44.97 8.94
N LYS A 6 69.30 -45.46 8.06
CA LYS A 6 69.23 -45.21 6.62
C LYS A 6 67.99 -45.89 6.04
N VAL A 7 67.16 -45.11 5.33
CA VAL A 7 66.01 -45.62 4.56
C VAL A 7 66.53 -46.53 3.43
N PRO A 8 65.99 -47.75 3.26
CA PRO A 8 66.47 -48.69 2.24
C PRO A 8 66.16 -48.20 0.83
N LEU A 9 67.12 -48.41 -0.10
CA LEU A 9 67.07 -47.96 -1.50
C LEU A 9 65.79 -48.37 -2.26
N ALA A 10 65.14 -49.46 -1.84
CA ALA A 10 63.88 -49.94 -2.41
C ALA A 10 62.71 -48.97 -2.15
N ALA A 11 62.67 -48.32 -0.99
CA ALA A 11 61.63 -47.34 -0.66
C ALA A 11 61.79 -46.05 -1.50
N ILE A 12 63.03 -45.68 -1.83
CA ILE A 12 63.32 -44.52 -2.70
C ILE A 12 62.90 -44.82 -4.16
N ARG A 13 63.05 -46.06 -4.63
CA ARG A 13 62.56 -46.46 -5.96
C ARG A 13 61.03 -46.49 -6.03
N ALA A 14 60.35 -47.06 -5.03
CA ALA A 14 58.88 -47.07 -4.97
C ALA A 14 58.30 -45.64 -4.91
N MET A 15 58.94 -44.72 -4.18
CA MET A 15 58.52 -43.32 -4.10
C MET A 15 58.72 -42.55 -5.41
N LYS A 16 59.76 -42.88 -6.20
CA LYS A 16 59.96 -42.30 -7.55
C LYS A 16 58.91 -42.77 -8.55
N TRP A 17 58.47 -44.02 -8.50
CA TRP A 17 57.39 -44.51 -9.36
C TRP A 17 56.01 -43.98 -8.93
N ALA A 18 55.76 -43.82 -7.63
CA ALA A 18 54.55 -43.17 -7.12
C ALA A 18 54.49 -41.67 -7.49
N LEU A 19 55.60 -40.94 -7.39
CA LEU A 19 55.67 -39.54 -7.82
C LEU A 19 55.56 -39.39 -9.34
N ALA A 20 56.09 -40.33 -10.12
CA ALA A 20 55.90 -40.35 -11.58
C ALA A 20 54.45 -40.67 -11.98
N ALA A 21 53.78 -41.58 -11.27
CA ALA A 21 52.36 -41.89 -11.49
C ALA A 21 51.45 -40.72 -11.11
N ILE A 22 51.74 -40.01 -10.00
CA ILE A 22 51.03 -38.79 -9.59
C ILE A 22 51.28 -37.65 -10.60
N ALA A 23 52.51 -37.51 -11.12
CA ALA A 23 52.80 -36.53 -12.16
C ALA A 23 52.09 -36.84 -13.49
N ILE A 24 51.94 -38.12 -13.86
CA ILE A 24 51.20 -38.53 -15.07
C ILE A 24 49.69 -38.36 -14.87
N CYS A 25 49.15 -38.64 -13.68
CA CYS A 25 47.74 -38.34 -13.36
C CYS A 25 47.46 -36.83 -13.31
N LEU A 26 48.39 -35.99 -12.85
CA LEU A 26 48.25 -34.53 -12.87
C LEU A 26 48.37 -33.92 -14.27
N VAL A 27 49.09 -34.57 -15.20
CA VAL A 27 49.18 -34.14 -16.60
C VAL A 27 47.95 -34.58 -17.41
N LEU A 28 47.25 -35.64 -17.01
CA LEU A 28 46.03 -36.12 -17.66
C LEU A 28 44.74 -35.47 -17.13
N VAL A 29 44.78 -34.81 -15.96
CA VAL A 29 43.75 -33.81 -15.57
C VAL A 29 44.12 -32.46 -16.18
N ARG A 30 44.29 -32.41 -17.50
CA ARG A 30 44.00 -31.17 -18.22
C ARG A 30 42.50 -31.03 -18.18
N CYS A 31 42.02 -30.17 -17.28
CA CYS A 31 40.72 -29.57 -17.41
C CYS A 31 40.55 -29.11 -18.87
N THR A 32 39.77 -29.87 -19.65
CA THR A 32 39.06 -29.32 -20.81
C THR A 32 37.91 -28.47 -20.28
N GLY A 33 38.25 -27.49 -19.44
CA GLY A 33 37.42 -26.30 -19.27
C GLY A 33 37.81 -25.41 -20.43
N SER A 34 37.05 -25.48 -21.52
CA SER A 34 37.10 -24.46 -22.58
C SER A 34 36.54 -23.15 -22.04
N GLY A 35 37.21 -22.54 -21.07
CA GLY A 35 37.04 -21.13 -20.79
C GLY A 35 37.67 -20.41 -21.97
N LYS A 36 36.86 -19.95 -22.93
CA LYS A 36 37.34 -18.99 -23.94
C LYS A 36 38.04 -17.88 -23.16
N SER A 37 39.34 -17.66 -23.40
CA SER A 37 39.98 -16.45 -22.90
C SER A 37 39.16 -15.29 -23.46
N ILE A 38 38.48 -14.56 -22.58
CA ILE A 38 37.71 -13.38 -22.99
C ILE A 38 38.76 -12.37 -23.42
N ASP A 39 38.90 -12.17 -24.73
CA ASP A 39 39.70 -11.09 -25.28
C ASP A 39 38.93 -9.78 -25.02
N LEU A 40 39.27 -9.14 -23.90
CA LEU A 40 38.61 -7.93 -23.45
C LEU A 40 38.84 -6.77 -24.41
N GLU A 41 39.99 -6.71 -25.08
CA GLU A 41 40.27 -5.67 -26.07
C GLU A 41 39.41 -5.86 -27.31
N ALA A 42 39.35 -7.08 -27.85
CA ALA A 42 38.49 -7.38 -29.00
C ALA A 42 37.00 -7.19 -28.68
N GLY A 43 36.56 -7.58 -27.47
CA GLY A 43 35.20 -7.37 -26.99
C GLY A 43 34.85 -5.91 -26.69
N PHE A 44 35.83 -5.08 -26.31
CA PHE A 44 35.62 -3.64 -26.14
C PHE A 44 35.56 -2.91 -27.48
N GLN A 45 36.41 -3.29 -28.44
CA GLN A 45 36.39 -2.74 -29.81
C GLN A 45 35.16 -3.20 -30.60
N ASN A 46 34.69 -4.42 -30.37
CA ASN A 46 33.50 -5.00 -31.00
C ASN A 46 32.53 -5.53 -29.93
N PRO A 47 31.80 -4.65 -29.23
CA PRO A 47 30.89 -5.04 -28.16
C PRO A 47 29.88 -6.10 -28.61
N PRO A 48 29.73 -7.21 -27.86
CA PRO A 48 28.72 -8.22 -28.16
C PRO A 48 27.30 -7.65 -27.99
N GLU A 49 26.29 -8.34 -28.51
CA GLU A 49 24.89 -7.95 -28.38
C GLU A 49 24.45 -7.76 -26.92
N SER A 50 25.02 -8.55 -26.00
CA SER A 50 24.76 -8.44 -24.55
C SER A 50 25.27 -7.13 -23.93
N ALA A 51 26.18 -6.41 -24.58
CA ALA A 51 26.70 -5.12 -24.13
C ALA A 51 25.94 -3.93 -24.72
N ARG A 52 25.03 -4.17 -25.67
CA ARG A 52 24.26 -3.11 -26.34
C ARG A 52 23.04 -2.70 -25.50
N PRO A 53 22.67 -1.41 -25.49
CA PRO A 53 21.53 -0.94 -24.73
C PRO A 53 20.21 -1.45 -25.31
N ARG A 54 19.19 -1.46 -24.45
CA ARG A 54 17.78 -1.58 -24.83
C ARG A 54 17.09 -0.24 -24.60
N VAL A 55 15.91 -0.05 -25.19
CA VAL A 55 15.12 1.19 -25.03
C VAL A 55 13.70 0.88 -24.58
N TRP A 56 13.09 1.81 -23.84
CA TRP A 56 11.65 1.83 -23.65
C TRP A 56 10.97 2.37 -24.91
N TRP A 57 9.91 1.69 -25.35
CA TRP A 57 9.18 2.05 -26.56
C TRP A 57 7.69 2.05 -26.29
N HIS A 58 7.19 3.25 -26.00
CA HIS A 58 5.81 3.49 -25.61
C HIS A 58 4.92 3.72 -26.83
N TRP A 59 3.87 2.93 -26.93
CA TRP A 59 2.75 3.18 -27.83
C TRP A 59 1.78 4.13 -27.13
N MET A 60 1.81 5.39 -27.57
CA MET A 60 1.10 6.47 -26.90
C MET A 60 -0.38 6.50 -27.31
N ASN A 61 -1.23 5.98 -26.44
CA ASN A 61 -2.69 6.14 -26.51
C ASN A 61 -3.31 5.67 -27.85
N GLY A 62 -2.84 4.53 -28.34
CA GLY A 62 -3.28 3.94 -29.61
C GLY A 62 -2.78 4.64 -30.88
N ASN A 63 -1.89 5.64 -30.78
CA ASN A 63 -1.24 6.26 -31.94
C ASN A 63 -0.15 5.35 -32.51
N VAL A 64 -0.56 4.33 -33.27
CA VAL A 64 0.34 3.28 -33.79
C VAL A 64 0.01 3.01 -35.26
N SER A 65 1.06 2.88 -36.09
CA SER A 65 0.96 2.43 -37.49
C SER A 65 2.09 1.46 -37.84
N LYS A 66 1.85 0.56 -38.80
CA LYS A 66 2.87 -0.41 -39.26
C LYS A 66 4.05 0.29 -39.94
N GLU A 67 3.80 1.40 -40.62
CA GLU A 67 4.84 2.24 -41.22
C GLU A 67 5.77 2.82 -40.14
N GLY A 68 5.19 3.35 -39.05
CA GLY A 68 5.96 3.87 -37.91
C GLY A 68 6.75 2.77 -37.20
N ILE A 69 6.11 1.62 -36.92
CA ILE A 69 6.77 0.45 -36.33
C ILE A 69 8.00 0.04 -37.15
N ARG A 70 7.86 -0.04 -38.48
CA ARG A 70 8.98 -0.40 -39.36
C ARG A 70 10.11 0.61 -39.25
N ALA A 71 9.80 1.90 -39.35
CA ALA A 71 10.80 2.96 -39.29
C ALA A 71 11.57 2.93 -37.95
N ASP A 72 10.86 2.74 -36.84
CA ASP A 72 11.43 2.66 -35.49
C ASP A 72 12.37 1.45 -35.35
N LEU A 73 11.92 0.24 -35.68
CA LEU A 73 12.72 -0.97 -35.48
C LEU A 73 13.93 -1.02 -36.41
N GLU A 74 13.79 -0.57 -37.67
CA GLU A 74 14.93 -0.47 -38.58
C GLU A 74 15.93 0.60 -38.11
N TRP A 75 15.46 1.70 -37.49
CA TRP A 75 16.34 2.68 -36.86
C TRP A 75 17.09 2.11 -35.66
N MET A 76 16.41 1.40 -34.75
CA MET A 76 17.04 0.73 -33.61
C MET A 76 18.15 -0.23 -34.07
N HIS A 77 17.85 -1.06 -35.07
CA HIS A 77 18.83 -1.99 -35.65
C HIS A 77 20.05 -1.26 -36.22
N ARG A 78 19.84 -0.23 -37.06
CA ARG A 78 20.94 0.54 -37.68
C ARG A 78 21.81 1.31 -36.68
N THR A 79 21.25 1.72 -35.55
CA THR A 79 21.95 2.50 -34.51
C THR A 79 22.63 1.63 -33.45
N GLY A 80 22.46 0.30 -33.52
CA GLY A 80 23.10 -0.64 -32.60
C GLY A 80 22.35 -0.83 -31.27
N ILE A 81 21.09 -0.40 -31.17
CA ILE A 81 20.19 -0.81 -30.09
C ILE A 81 19.90 -2.31 -30.28
N ALA A 82 19.99 -3.09 -29.21
CA ALA A 82 19.80 -4.55 -29.26
C ALA A 82 18.38 -5.00 -28.95
N GLY A 83 17.50 -4.10 -28.53
CA GLY A 83 16.12 -4.44 -28.26
C GLY A 83 15.31 -3.34 -27.63
N PHE A 84 14.06 -3.65 -27.36
CA PHE A 84 13.10 -2.72 -26.81
C PHE A 84 12.15 -3.38 -25.81
N GLN A 85 11.57 -2.53 -24.99
CA GLN A 85 10.59 -2.85 -23.96
C GLN A 85 9.31 -2.10 -24.33
N ASN A 86 8.27 -2.82 -24.75
CA ASN A 86 7.05 -2.21 -25.26
C ASN A 86 6.01 -2.00 -24.16
N PHE A 87 5.40 -0.81 -24.19
CA PHE A 87 4.34 -0.37 -23.29
C PHE A 87 3.18 0.19 -24.11
N ASP A 88 1.95 -0.23 -23.83
CA ASP A 88 0.74 0.40 -24.40
C ASP A 88 0.21 1.40 -23.37
N ALA A 89 0.59 2.67 -23.52
CA ALA A 89 0.42 3.69 -22.48
C ALA A 89 -0.79 4.58 -22.77
N GLY A 90 -1.77 4.56 -21.87
CA GLY A 90 -3.03 5.32 -21.94
C GLY A 90 -2.93 6.80 -21.57
N LEU A 91 -1.76 7.43 -21.75
CA LEU A 91 -1.58 8.85 -21.42
C LEU A 91 -2.33 9.75 -22.39
N SER A 92 -2.95 10.83 -21.91
CA SER A 92 -3.62 11.80 -22.80
C SER A 92 -2.64 12.32 -23.84
N SER A 93 -2.96 12.13 -25.11
CA SER A 93 -2.10 12.48 -26.25
C SER A 93 -2.98 12.86 -27.43
N PRO A 94 -2.63 13.93 -28.19
CA PRO A 94 -3.33 14.24 -29.42
C PRO A 94 -3.38 13.01 -30.34
N GLN A 95 -4.52 12.80 -31.00
CA GLN A 95 -4.60 11.77 -32.01
C GLN A 95 -3.91 12.26 -33.29
N ILE A 96 -2.84 11.57 -33.69
CA ILE A 96 -2.04 11.89 -34.88
C ILE A 96 -2.13 10.79 -35.96
N VAL A 97 -2.92 9.76 -35.71
CA VAL A 97 -3.26 8.68 -36.66
C VAL A 97 -4.73 8.76 -37.06
N ALA A 98 -5.08 8.19 -38.22
CA ALA A 98 -6.47 8.19 -38.69
C ALA A 98 -7.42 7.43 -37.75
N LYS A 99 -6.97 6.30 -37.20
CA LYS A 99 -7.71 5.45 -36.25
C LYS A 99 -6.76 4.99 -35.15
N ARG A 100 -7.15 5.18 -33.89
CA ARG A 100 -6.42 4.61 -32.75
C ARG A 100 -6.51 3.09 -32.77
N LEU A 101 -5.42 2.41 -32.45
CA LEU A 101 -5.43 0.98 -32.18
C LEU A 101 -5.73 0.76 -30.70
N ILE A 102 -6.88 0.16 -30.41
CA ILE A 102 -7.33 -0.13 -29.05
C ILE A 102 -6.65 -1.43 -28.59
N TYR A 103 -6.13 -1.44 -27.37
CA TYR A 103 -5.38 -2.57 -26.81
C TYR A 103 -6.11 -3.91 -27.02
N MET A 104 -5.38 -4.91 -27.53
CA MET A 104 -5.85 -6.28 -27.78
C MET A 104 -7.03 -6.46 -28.76
N THR A 105 -7.49 -5.42 -29.47
CA THR A 105 -8.41 -5.63 -30.62
C THR A 105 -7.68 -6.29 -31.79
N PRO A 106 -8.40 -6.85 -32.79
CA PRO A 106 -7.76 -7.51 -33.93
C PRO A 106 -6.71 -6.65 -34.65
N GLU A 107 -6.94 -5.36 -34.83
CA GLU A 107 -6.00 -4.46 -35.49
C GLU A 107 -4.75 -4.15 -34.64
N TRP A 108 -4.91 -4.04 -33.32
CA TRP A 108 -3.77 -3.92 -32.42
C TRP A 108 -2.92 -5.19 -32.41
N LYS A 109 -3.57 -6.36 -32.36
CA LYS A 109 -2.88 -7.66 -32.42
C LYS A 109 -2.15 -7.86 -33.74
N ASP A 110 -2.72 -7.40 -34.85
CA ASP A 110 -2.07 -7.42 -36.17
C ASP A 110 -0.84 -6.50 -36.24
N ALA A 111 -0.91 -5.30 -35.62
CA ALA A 111 0.26 -4.44 -35.47
C ALA A 111 1.34 -5.08 -34.57
N PHE A 112 0.94 -5.68 -33.45
CA PHE A 112 1.86 -6.35 -32.53
C PHE A 112 2.51 -7.59 -33.14
N LEU A 113 1.77 -8.37 -33.92
CA LEU A 113 2.30 -9.49 -34.71
C LEU A 113 3.34 -9.01 -35.72
N PHE A 114 3.07 -7.89 -36.40
CA PHE A 114 4.02 -7.27 -37.33
C PHE A 114 5.30 -6.82 -36.62
N THR A 115 5.18 -6.13 -35.48
CA THR A 115 6.30 -5.78 -34.59
C THR A 115 7.13 -7.02 -34.24
N THR A 116 6.48 -8.07 -33.78
CA THR A 116 7.14 -9.30 -33.31
C THR A 116 7.93 -9.98 -34.43
N LYS A 117 7.34 -10.11 -35.62
CA LYS A 117 8.01 -10.70 -36.79
C LYS A 117 9.18 -9.84 -37.27
N LEU A 118 9.01 -8.52 -37.29
CA LEU A 118 10.07 -7.62 -37.74
C LEU A 118 11.24 -7.60 -36.73
N ALA A 119 10.96 -7.50 -35.44
CA ALA A 119 11.96 -7.57 -34.38
C ALA A 119 12.78 -8.87 -34.45
N ASP A 120 12.10 -10.02 -34.58
CA ASP A 120 12.73 -11.33 -34.74
C ASP A 120 13.62 -11.40 -36.00
N SER A 121 13.18 -10.81 -37.12
CA SER A 121 13.98 -10.76 -38.35
C SER A 121 15.22 -9.85 -38.26
N LEU A 122 15.16 -8.82 -37.41
CA LEU A 122 16.26 -7.87 -37.18
C LEU A 122 17.17 -8.28 -36.02
N GLY A 123 16.88 -9.41 -35.35
CA GLY A 123 17.62 -9.87 -34.17
C GLY A 123 17.44 -8.96 -32.95
N LEU A 124 16.33 -8.22 -32.86
CA LEU A 124 16.05 -7.36 -31.73
C LEU A 124 15.41 -8.15 -30.58
N GLU A 125 15.90 -7.93 -29.37
CA GLU A 125 15.27 -8.37 -28.14
C GLU A 125 13.96 -7.61 -27.89
N MET A 126 12.91 -8.36 -27.53
CA MET A 126 11.59 -7.82 -27.30
C MET A 126 11.10 -8.21 -25.91
N ALA A 127 10.65 -7.20 -25.17
CA ALA A 127 10.02 -7.33 -23.87
C ALA A 127 8.67 -6.58 -23.84
N ILE A 128 7.81 -6.95 -22.89
CA ILE A 128 6.57 -6.24 -22.55
C ILE A 128 6.55 -5.90 -21.06
N ALA A 129 5.72 -4.95 -20.66
CA ALA A 129 5.38 -4.72 -19.26
C ALA A 129 4.66 -5.94 -18.63
N GLY A 130 4.53 -5.94 -17.30
CA GLY A 130 3.77 -6.93 -16.54
C GLY A 130 2.25 -6.74 -16.63
N SER A 131 1.80 -5.58 -17.12
CA SER A 131 0.40 -5.22 -17.30
C SER A 131 0.20 -4.34 -18.54
N PRO A 132 -1.04 -4.11 -19.00
CA PRO A 132 -1.33 -2.95 -19.85
C PRO A 132 -0.97 -1.65 -19.11
N GLY A 133 -0.57 -0.60 -19.85
CA GLY A 133 0.13 0.54 -19.25
C GLY A 133 1.60 0.21 -18.98
N TRP A 134 2.06 0.45 -17.75
CA TRP A 134 3.41 0.05 -17.32
C TRP A 134 3.46 -0.66 -15.97
N SER A 135 2.57 -0.36 -15.02
CA SER A 135 2.60 -0.95 -13.67
C SER A 135 1.20 -1.24 -13.13
N GLU A 136 0.99 -2.28 -12.31
CA GLU A 136 1.93 -3.37 -12.02
C GLU A 136 1.44 -4.69 -12.60
N SER A 137 0.30 -5.18 -12.10
CA SER A 137 -0.32 -6.43 -12.51
C SER A 137 -1.84 -6.34 -12.35
N GLY A 138 -2.40 -5.32 -12.98
CA GLY A 138 -3.85 -5.10 -13.08
C GLY A 138 -4.38 -5.27 -14.50
N GLY A 139 -5.70 -5.40 -14.60
CA GLY A 139 -6.40 -5.49 -15.87
C GLY A 139 -7.90 -5.79 -15.70
N PRO A 140 -8.73 -5.57 -16.72
CA PRO A 140 -10.19 -5.72 -16.63
C PRO A 140 -10.66 -7.15 -16.33
N TRP A 141 -9.78 -8.14 -16.45
CA TRP A 141 -10.05 -9.54 -16.12
C TRP A 141 -9.82 -9.89 -14.65
N VAL A 142 -9.20 -9.00 -13.85
CA VAL A 142 -9.04 -9.21 -12.41
C VAL A 142 -10.38 -8.99 -11.73
N THR A 143 -10.97 -10.08 -11.22
CA THR A 143 -12.23 -9.99 -10.48
C THR A 143 -12.03 -9.33 -9.11
N PRO A 144 -13.08 -8.74 -8.50
CA PRO A 144 -12.98 -8.17 -7.15
C PRO A 144 -12.41 -9.15 -6.11
N ALA A 145 -12.80 -10.41 -6.14
CA ALA A 145 -12.27 -11.43 -5.21
C ALA A 145 -10.75 -11.67 -5.39
N GLN A 146 -10.23 -11.49 -6.60
CA GLN A 146 -8.81 -11.67 -6.92
C GLN A 146 -7.97 -10.41 -6.73
N ALA A 147 -8.58 -9.28 -6.39
CA ALA A 147 -7.91 -7.99 -6.30
C ALA A 147 -7.28 -7.73 -4.92
N MET A 148 -6.43 -6.70 -4.84
CA MET A 148 -5.80 -6.24 -3.60
C MET A 148 -6.83 -5.87 -2.51
N LYS A 149 -6.57 -6.30 -1.27
CA LYS A 149 -7.49 -6.17 -0.13
C LYS A 149 -6.90 -5.35 1.01
N LYS A 150 -7.78 -4.67 1.73
CA LYS A 150 -7.51 -4.05 3.03
C LYS A 150 -8.38 -4.67 4.11
N LEU A 151 -7.88 -4.73 5.33
CA LEU A 151 -8.69 -5.04 6.51
C LEU A 151 -9.68 -3.88 6.80
N VAL A 152 -10.88 -4.22 7.22
CA VAL A 152 -11.93 -3.30 7.69
C VAL A 152 -12.61 -3.89 8.92
N TRP A 153 -13.22 -3.05 9.74
CA TRP A 153 -13.89 -3.52 10.96
C TRP A 153 -15.05 -2.63 11.39
N SER A 154 -15.93 -3.21 12.19
CA SER A 154 -16.85 -2.51 13.07
C SER A 154 -16.60 -2.92 14.52
N GLU A 155 -16.88 -2.01 15.47
CA GLU A 155 -16.76 -2.27 16.91
C GLU A 155 -18.13 -2.08 17.56
N THR A 156 -18.53 -3.00 18.43
CA THR A 156 -19.72 -2.88 19.28
C THR A 156 -19.32 -3.04 20.73
N ARG A 157 -19.63 -2.03 21.56
CA ARG A 157 -19.36 -2.07 23.00
C ARG A 157 -20.59 -2.58 23.74
N ILE A 158 -20.39 -3.54 24.64
CA ILE A 158 -21.46 -4.18 25.42
C ILE A 158 -21.06 -4.38 26.89
N GLU A 159 -22.07 -4.47 27.74
CA GLU A 159 -21.90 -4.85 29.15
C GLU A 159 -21.97 -6.36 29.32
N GLY A 160 -21.08 -6.89 30.15
CA GLY A 160 -20.97 -8.29 30.50
C GLY A 160 -21.99 -8.73 31.55
N GLY A 161 -22.16 -10.04 31.71
CA GLY A 161 -23.05 -10.64 32.70
C GLY A 161 -24.52 -10.74 32.25
N LEU A 162 -24.86 -10.16 31.10
CA LEU A 162 -26.18 -10.27 30.47
C LEU A 162 -26.05 -10.93 29.08
N PRO A 163 -27.05 -11.72 28.63
CA PRO A 163 -27.08 -12.23 27.27
C PRO A 163 -27.11 -11.08 26.25
N PHE A 164 -26.19 -11.12 25.29
CA PHE A 164 -26.23 -10.31 24.09
C PHE A 164 -26.91 -11.07 22.96
N ASP A 165 -27.90 -10.43 22.34
CA ASP A 165 -28.59 -10.91 21.15
C ASP A 165 -28.85 -9.72 20.23
N GLY A 166 -28.04 -9.61 19.17
CA GLY A 166 -28.10 -8.47 18.28
C GLY A 166 -27.39 -8.71 16.95
N ILE A 167 -27.65 -7.83 15.99
CA ILE A 167 -26.94 -7.81 14.71
C ILE A 167 -25.71 -6.93 14.86
N LEU A 168 -24.53 -7.50 14.64
CA LEU A 168 -23.29 -6.73 14.63
C LEU A 168 -23.26 -5.83 13.39
N PRO A 169 -22.90 -4.53 13.53
CA PRO A 169 -22.79 -3.63 12.39
C PRO A 169 -21.89 -4.22 11.32
N HIS A 170 -22.31 -4.16 10.07
CA HIS A 170 -21.51 -4.66 8.95
C HIS A 170 -20.30 -3.72 8.73
N PRO A 171 -19.06 -4.22 8.63
CA PRO A 171 -17.91 -3.38 8.33
C PRO A 171 -17.99 -2.71 6.96
N PRO A 172 -17.25 -1.62 6.73
CA PRO A 172 -17.29 -0.91 5.45
C PRO A 172 -16.92 -1.76 4.23
N THR A 173 -17.78 -1.75 3.21
CA THR A 173 -17.48 -2.37 1.91
C THR A 173 -16.84 -1.38 0.92
N THR A 174 -16.63 -0.13 1.33
CA THR A 174 -16.13 0.94 0.47
C THR A 174 -14.76 0.57 -0.09
N THR A 175 -14.64 0.65 -1.41
CA THR A 175 -13.36 0.52 -2.11
C THR A 175 -12.51 1.78 -1.91
N GLY A 176 -11.29 1.60 -1.42
CA GLY A 176 -10.39 2.67 -1.00
C GLY A 176 -9.36 2.15 0.00
N ILE A 177 -8.53 3.03 0.57
CA ILE A 177 -7.35 2.62 1.36
C ILE A 177 -7.59 2.38 2.85
N PHE A 178 -8.67 2.92 3.42
CA PHE A 178 -8.93 2.80 4.86
C PHE A 178 -10.43 2.90 5.18
N GLN A 179 -10.97 1.89 5.86
CA GLN A 179 -12.37 1.83 6.30
C GLN A 179 -13.36 2.29 5.22
N ASN A 180 -14.28 3.21 5.52
CA ASN A 180 -15.27 3.71 4.59
C ASN A 180 -14.78 4.91 3.75
N ILE A 181 -13.49 5.25 3.79
CA ILE A 181 -12.89 6.31 2.98
C ILE A 181 -12.70 5.79 1.56
N GLY A 182 -13.50 6.33 0.63
CA GLY A 182 -13.45 5.96 -0.79
C GLY A 182 -12.19 6.44 -1.52
N GLU A 183 -11.99 5.90 -2.71
CA GLU A 183 -10.96 6.33 -3.65
C GLU A 183 -11.06 7.84 -3.92
N THR A 184 -10.12 8.62 -3.37
CA THR A 184 -9.96 10.02 -3.75
C THR A 184 -9.13 10.05 -5.02
N GLY A 185 -9.63 10.67 -6.09
CA GLY A 185 -9.03 10.76 -7.42
C GLY A 185 -7.57 11.28 -7.47
N GLY A 186 -6.61 10.49 -6.99
CA GLY A 186 -5.19 10.72 -7.06
C GLY A 186 -4.63 10.30 -8.42
N TYR A 187 -3.40 10.71 -8.70
CA TYR A 187 -2.73 10.45 -9.98
C TYR A 187 -2.65 8.95 -10.38
N THR A 188 -2.67 8.04 -9.41
CA THR A 188 -2.69 6.58 -9.60
C THR A 188 -4.08 6.02 -9.85
N SER A 189 -5.14 6.72 -9.43
CA SER A 189 -6.50 6.43 -9.87
C SER A 189 -6.68 7.07 -11.24
N GLY A 190 -6.36 6.32 -12.30
CA GLY A 190 -6.61 6.74 -13.68
C GLY A 190 -8.00 7.39 -13.75
N MET A 191 -8.06 8.62 -14.29
CA MET A 191 -9.19 9.55 -14.32
C MET A 191 -10.56 8.89 -14.58
N SER A 192 -11.12 8.19 -13.60
CA SER A 192 -12.43 7.54 -13.67
C SER A 192 -13.36 8.15 -12.63
N THR A 193 -13.56 9.46 -12.73
CA THR A 193 -14.73 10.08 -12.11
C THR A 193 -15.97 9.60 -12.85
N GLY A 194 -16.69 8.63 -12.29
CA GLY A 194 -18.03 8.24 -12.77
C GLY A 194 -18.22 6.80 -13.30
N GLN A 195 -17.29 5.88 -13.09
CA GLN A 195 -17.54 4.45 -13.34
C GLN A 195 -18.02 3.74 -12.06
N ASN A 196 -18.79 2.66 -12.20
CA ASN A 196 -19.15 1.75 -11.11
C ASN A 196 -17.87 1.26 -10.42
N ILE A 197 -17.56 1.81 -9.25
CA ILE A 197 -16.42 1.38 -8.44
C ILE A 197 -16.73 -0.05 -7.98
N PRO A 198 -15.92 -1.07 -8.35
CA PRO A 198 -16.16 -2.43 -7.92
C PRO A 198 -16.19 -2.50 -6.39
N VAL A 199 -17.04 -3.34 -5.82
CA VAL A 199 -17.16 -3.57 -4.38
C VAL A 199 -16.97 -5.06 -4.10
N PHE A 200 -16.28 -5.36 -3.00
CA PHE A 200 -16.13 -6.72 -2.48
C PHE A 200 -16.00 -6.65 -0.97
N TYR A 201 -16.55 -7.67 -0.29
CA TYR A 201 -16.41 -7.85 1.14
C TYR A 201 -16.40 -9.34 1.48
N SER A 202 -15.62 -9.71 2.49
CA SER A 202 -15.76 -10.99 3.19
C SER A 202 -15.40 -10.81 4.67
N ASP A 203 -16.08 -11.56 5.54
CA ASP A 203 -15.75 -11.62 6.97
C ASP A 203 -14.42 -12.37 7.16
N ALA A 204 -13.59 -11.88 8.08
CA ALA A 204 -12.32 -12.49 8.46
C ALA A 204 -12.42 -13.19 9.83
N ALA A 205 -12.88 -12.47 10.85
CA ALA A 205 -13.06 -12.99 12.20
C ALA A 205 -14.03 -12.11 12.99
N VAL A 206 -14.63 -12.69 14.02
CA VAL A 206 -15.34 -11.95 15.06
C VAL A 206 -14.66 -12.24 16.38
N VAL A 207 -14.10 -11.24 17.05
CA VAL A 207 -13.46 -11.41 18.36
C VAL A 207 -14.10 -10.48 19.39
N ALA A 208 -14.22 -10.94 20.63
CA ALA A 208 -14.55 -10.11 21.76
C ALA A 208 -13.36 -9.98 22.70
N PHE A 209 -13.18 -8.83 23.33
CA PHE A 209 -12.15 -8.63 24.34
C PHE A 209 -12.61 -7.66 25.42
N ARG A 210 -12.02 -7.81 26.61
CA ARG A 210 -12.30 -6.92 27.74
C ARG A 210 -11.68 -5.55 27.50
N LEU A 211 -12.52 -4.53 27.61
CA LEU A 211 -12.06 -3.14 27.59
C LEU A 211 -11.43 -2.78 28.94
N PRO A 212 -10.29 -2.07 28.97
CA PRO A 212 -9.78 -1.47 30.19
C PRO A 212 -10.86 -0.60 30.86
N VAL A 213 -10.90 -0.56 32.19
CA VAL A 213 -11.94 0.20 32.94
C VAL A 213 -11.93 1.68 32.59
N ASN A 214 -10.76 2.23 32.23
CA ASN A 214 -10.62 3.63 31.85
C ASN A 214 -11.02 3.92 30.40
N ASP A 215 -11.21 2.92 29.53
CA ASP A 215 -11.59 3.11 28.11
C ASP A 215 -13.07 3.47 27.99
N ARG A 216 -13.41 4.72 28.30
CA ARG A 216 -14.75 5.30 28.17
C ARG A 216 -14.84 6.12 26.88
N SER A 217 -15.98 6.06 26.22
CA SER A 217 -16.33 6.93 25.08
C SER A 217 -16.54 8.38 25.53
N LEU A 218 -16.43 9.32 24.60
CA LEU A 218 -16.71 10.74 24.87
C LEU A 218 -18.19 10.98 25.26
N ALA A 219 -19.10 10.14 24.78
CA ALA A 219 -20.50 10.17 25.20
C ALA A 219 -20.68 9.73 26.67
N GLU A 220 -20.03 8.64 27.10
CA GLU A 220 -20.03 8.21 28.51
C GLU A 220 -19.38 9.25 29.44
N MET A 221 -18.39 9.99 28.94
CA MET A 221 -17.75 11.11 29.67
C MET A 221 -18.54 12.42 29.60
N ASN A 222 -19.74 12.44 28.99
CA ASN A 222 -20.59 13.62 28.84
C ASN A 222 -19.88 14.83 28.21
N ALA A 223 -18.99 14.59 27.24
CA ALA A 223 -18.22 15.64 26.59
C ALA A 223 -19.13 16.59 25.79
N LYS A 224 -18.85 17.90 25.86
CA LYS A 224 -19.52 18.92 25.04
C LYS A 224 -18.59 19.43 23.95
N VAL A 225 -19.12 19.59 22.74
CA VAL A 225 -18.36 20.10 21.59
C VAL A 225 -18.57 21.60 21.43
N LEU A 226 -17.48 22.32 21.25
CA LEU A 226 -17.42 23.73 20.91
C LEU A 226 -16.44 23.91 19.73
N SER A 227 -16.62 24.93 18.92
CA SER A 227 -15.68 25.25 17.84
C SER A 227 -15.53 26.75 17.63
N SER A 228 -14.40 27.17 17.05
CA SER A 228 -14.17 28.56 16.67
C SER A 228 -15.04 29.01 15.51
N ALA A 229 -15.42 28.07 14.64
CA ALA A 229 -16.23 28.24 13.45
C ALA A 229 -16.81 26.89 13.00
N GLY A 230 -17.68 26.88 11.99
CA GLY A 230 -18.36 25.66 11.54
C GLY A 230 -19.41 25.18 12.54
N LYS A 231 -19.99 24.01 12.27
CA LYS A 231 -20.96 23.34 13.15
C LYS A 231 -20.50 21.90 13.33
N PHE A 232 -20.32 21.50 14.58
CA PHE A 232 -19.87 20.16 14.95
C PHE A 232 -20.70 19.69 16.13
N SER A 233 -21.12 18.44 16.10
CA SER A 233 -21.70 17.76 17.26
C SER A 233 -20.79 16.65 17.74
N LEU A 234 -21.04 16.13 18.94
CA LEU A 234 -20.31 14.97 19.45
C LEU A 234 -20.54 13.74 18.56
N ALA A 235 -21.77 13.53 18.11
CA ALA A 235 -22.13 12.41 17.25
C ALA A 235 -21.37 12.48 15.93
N ASP A 236 -21.36 13.65 15.25
CA ASP A 236 -20.69 13.80 13.96
C ASP A 236 -19.17 13.59 14.03
N LEU A 237 -18.55 13.70 15.21
CA LEU A 237 -17.10 13.58 15.41
C LEU A 237 -16.67 12.22 15.98
N THR A 238 -17.63 11.32 16.25
CA THR A 238 -17.42 10.03 16.94
C THR A 238 -18.33 8.90 16.45
N ASP A 239 -18.97 9.04 15.29
CA ASP A 239 -19.92 8.04 14.76
C ASP A 239 -19.25 6.87 14.03
N GLY A 240 -17.95 6.99 13.75
CA GLY A 240 -17.17 6.01 13.00
C GLY A 240 -17.34 6.13 11.47
N ASP A 241 -18.09 7.13 10.98
CA ASP A 241 -18.19 7.45 9.56
C ASP A 241 -17.05 8.40 9.16
N LEU A 242 -15.94 7.80 8.73
CA LEU A 242 -14.73 8.55 8.38
C LEU A 242 -14.87 9.36 7.07
N ALA A 243 -15.97 9.17 6.32
CA ALA A 243 -16.24 9.84 5.05
C ALA A 243 -17.19 11.04 5.19
N ASN A 244 -17.89 11.18 6.32
CA ASN A 244 -18.80 12.28 6.58
C ASN A 244 -18.06 13.52 7.10
N PHE A 245 -17.51 14.32 6.19
CA PHE A 245 -16.69 15.48 6.54
C PHE A 245 -17.51 16.74 6.84
N SER A 246 -17.19 17.39 7.96
CA SER A 246 -17.59 18.76 8.28
C SER A 246 -16.44 19.74 8.06
N PHE A 247 -16.75 20.94 7.55
CA PHE A 247 -15.76 21.96 7.21
C PHE A 247 -15.48 22.90 8.39
N LEU A 248 -14.21 23.03 8.79
CA LEU A 248 -13.72 24.02 9.74
C LEU A 248 -13.03 25.17 8.97
N PRO A 249 -13.66 26.36 8.89
CA PRO A 249 -13.03 27.53 8.28
C PRO A 249 -11.74 27.94 9.01
N ALA A 250 -10.76 28.44 8.27
CA ALA A 250 -9.54 28.98 8.87
C ALA A 250 -9.82 30.22 9.74
N GLY A 251 -9.01 30.39 10.78
CA GLY A 251 -9.06 31.59 11.63
C GLY A 251 -8.73 32.86 10.85
N LYS A 252 -9.30 33.99 11.29
CA LYS A 252 -9.05 35.30 10.67
C LYS A 252 -7.64 35.76 11.05
N ASN A 253 -6.99 36.53 10.17
CA ASN A 253 -5.70 37.20 10.45
C ASN A 253 -4.59 36.29 11.01
N GLY A 254 -4.57 35.00 10.64
CA GLY A 254 -3.55 34.05 11.12
C GLY A 254 -3.85 33.46 12.51
N GLU A 255 -5.05 33.68 13.05
CA GLU A 255 -5.51 32.98 14.25
C GLU A 255 -5.69 31.48 14.00
N LYS A 256 -5.56 30.70 15.08
CA LYS A 256 -5.84 29.26 15.05
C LYS A 256 -7.35 29.02 15.01
N ALA A 257 -7.82 28.23 14.05
CA ALA A 257 -9.13 27.61 14.12
C ALA A 257 -9.09 26.42 15.09
N TRP A 258 -10.17 26.09 15.78
CA TRP A 258 -10.17 24.98 16.73
C TRP A 258 -11.52 24.30 16.89
N ILE A 259 -11.47 23.02 17.28
CA ILE A 259 -12.58 22.24 17.81
C ILE A 259 -12.17 21.80 19.22
N MET A 260 -13.10 21.89 20.17
CA MET A 260 -12.85 21.73 21.60
C MET A 260 -13.88 20.81 22.24
N TYR A 261 -13.40 19.97 23.16
CA TYR A 261 -14.18 19.24 24.13
C TYR A 261 -14.13 19.92 25.49
N GLU A 262 -15.30 20.12 26.11
CA GLU A 262 -15.46 20.49 27.51
C GLU A 262 -16.02 19.29 28.30
N PHE A 263 -15.42 19.03 29.46
CA PHE A 263 -15.85 18.03 30.42
C PHE A 263 -16.39 18.68 31.71
N SER A 264 -17.32 18.01 32.37
CA SER A 264 -17.88 18.46 33.65
C SER A 264 -16.84 18.45 34.77
N GLU A 265 -15.93 17.48 34.74
CA GLU A 265 -14.81 17.31 35.67
C GLU A 265 -13.50 17.12 34.90
N PRO A 266 -12.32 17.29 35.54
CA PRO A 266 -11.05 17.05 34.86
C PRO A 266 -10.92 15.59 34.41
N GLU A 267 -10.73 15.38 33.12
CA GLU A 267 -10.54 14.06 32.51
C GLU A 267 -9.08 13.85 32.12
N THR A 268 -8.60 12.61 32.24
CA THR A 268 -7.23 12.26 31.85
C THR A 268 -7.23 11.61 30.48
N ILE A 269 -6.65 12.29 29.50
CA ILE A 269 -6.57 11.87 28.10
C ILE A 269 -5.16 11.39 27.77
N ARG A 270 -5.06 10.29 27.02
CA ARG A 270 -3.80 9.62 26.65
C ARG A 270 -3.57 9.54 25.14
N SER A 271 -4.65 9.51 24.36
CA SER A 271 -4.56 9.41 22.90
C SER A 271 -5.59 10.26 22.17
N LEU A 272 -5.30 10.53 20.90
CA LEU A 272 -6.15 11.26 19.96
C LEU A 272 -6.17 10.52 18.62
N SER A 273 -7.36 10.28 18.08
CA SER A 273 -7.56 9.93 16.67
C SER A 273 -8.21 11.08 15.94
N MET A 274 -7.72 11.38 14.74
CA MET A 274 -8.28 12.45 13.91
C MET A 274 -8.34 12.01 12.45
N VAL A 275 -9.52 12.12 11.84
CA VAL A 275 -9.70 11.98 10.40
C VAL A 275 -9.86 13.36 9.78
N LYS A 276 -8.98 13.66 8.81
CA LYS A 276 -8.99 14.94 8.11
C LYS A 276 -8.79 14.78 6.62
N ARG A 277 -9.24 15.79 5.89
CA ARG A 277 -8.89 16.03 4.49
C ARG A 277 -8.53 17.49 4.29
N GLU A 278 -7.28 17.74 3.92
CA GLU A 278 -6.83 19.08 3.59
C GLU A 278 -7.53 19.61 2.33
N THR A 279 -7.76 20.92 2.28
CA THR A 279 -8.31 21.58 1.10
C THR A 279 -7.18 21.96 0.13
N GLY A 280 -7.24 21.47 -1.11
CA GLY A 280 -6.29 21.82 -2.18
C GLY A 280 -5.72 20.62 -2.92
N MET A 281 -5.22 20.83 -4.14
CA MET A 281 -4.57 19.76 -4.92
C MET A 281 -3.19 19.45 -4.33
N ARG A 282 -2.95 18.18 -3.99
CA ARG A 282 -1.62 17.66 -3.64
C ARG A 282 -1.07 16.90 -4.85
N PHE A 283 0.07 17.34 -5.36
CA PHE A 283 0.82 16.61 -6.39
C PHE A 283 1.94 15.81 -5.70
N PRO A 284 1.95 14.47 -5.79
CA PRO A 284 3.03 13.65 -5.24
C PRO A 284 4.39 14.14 -5.75
N GLY A 285 5.32 14.42 -4.85
CA GLY A 285 6.69 14.85 -5.18
C GLY A 285 6.85 16.29 -5.70
N ILE A 286 5.77 17.06 -5.89
CA ILE A 286 5.83 18.33 -6.63
C ILE A 286 5.30 19.53 -5.83
N SER A 287 4.38 19.34 -4.88
CA SER A 287 3.95 20.44 -4.01
C SER A 287 3.68 19.98 -2.58
N GLY A 288 4.51 20.44 -1.66
CA GLY A 288 4.13 20.47 -0.25
C GLY A 288 2.94 21.42 -0.13
N GLY A 289 1.72 20.86 0.05
CA GLY A 289 0.55 21.65 0.40
C GLY A 289 0.83 22.57 1.60
N PRO A 290 -0.04 23.56 1.87
CA PRO A 290 0.12 24.42 3.04
C PRO A 290 0.32 23.55 4.28
N GLN A 291 1.48 23.68 4.94
CA GLN A 291 1.81 22.89 6.12
C GLN A 291 0.93 23.36 7.27
N VAL A 292 -0.26 22.77 7.40
CA VAL A 292 -1.20 23.09 8.48
C VAL A 292 -0.57 22.64 9.79
N GLU A 293 -0.22 23.60 10.64
CA GLU A 293 0.25 23.30 11.99
C GLU A 293 -0.93 22.89 12.85
N ARG A 294 -0.76 21.81 13.60
CA ARG A 294 -1.80 21.19 14.40
C ARG A 294 -1.26 20.97 15.80
N THR A 295 -1.99 21.41 16.80
CA THR A 295 -1.59 21.27 18.20
C THR A 295 -2.78 20.84 19.03
N LEU A 296 -2.62 19.80 19.84
CA LEU A 296 -3.52 19.52 20.96
C LEU A 296 -3.16 20.48 22.09
N GLU A 297 -4.14 21.21 22.60
CA GLU A 297 -4.00 22.15 23.69
C GLU A 297 -5.00 21.81 24.80
N ALA A 298 -4.62 22.01 26.07
CA ALA A 298 -5.45 21.73 27.23
C ALA A 298 -5.61 22.98 28.11
N SER A 299 -6.71 23.03 28.86
CA SER A 299 -7.00 24.12 29.80
C SER A 299 -7.85 23.62 30.97
N ASP A 300 -7.61 24.18 32.16
CA ASP A 300 -8.37 23.86 33.37
C ASP A 300 -9.54 24.84 33.59
N ASP A 301 -9.46 26.04 33.01
CA ASP A 301 -10.40 27.14 33.20
C ASP A 301 -11.16 27.54 31.92
N GLY A 302 -10.83 26.93 30.78
CA GLY A 302 -11.42 27.21 29.47
C GLY A 302 -10.95 28.53 28.83
N LYS A 303 -9.95 29.20 29.43
CA LYS A 303 -9.44 30.51 28.98
C LYS A 303 -7.96 30.43 28.64
N SER A 304 -7.15 29.90 29.54
CA SER A 304 -5.71 29.77 29.39
C SER A 304 -5.38 28.37 28.88
N PHE A 305 -4.95 28.29 27.62
CA PHE A 305 -4.59 27.04 26.96
C PHE A 305 -3.07 26.86 26.92
N ARG A 306 -2.62 25.65 27.27
CA ARG A 306 -1.23 25.21 27.14
C ARG A 306 -1.10 24.18 26.01
N PRO A 307 -0.06 24.27 25.16
CA PRO A 307 0.20 23.25 24.16
C PRO A 307 0.63 21.95 24.84
N ILE A 308 0.05 20.84 24.39
CA ILE A 308 0.33 19.48 24.91
C ILE A 308 1.12 18.68 23.91
N PHE A 309 0.63 18.62 22.67
CA PHE A 309 1.20 17.74 21.65
C PHE A 309 1.12 18.41 20.29
N LYS A 310 2.27 18.52 19.60
CA LYS A 310 2.31 18.96 18.21
C LYS A 310 1.95 17.76 17.33
N ILE A 311 0.82 17.85 16.65
CA ILE A 311 0.26 16.74 15.87
C ILE A 311 0.97 16.70 14.50
N PRO A 312 1.78 15.68 14.20
CA PRO A 312 2.51 15.61 12.93
C PRO A 312 1.55 15.27 11.77
N ALA A 313 2.04 15.40 10.54
CA ALA A 313 1.37 14.79 9.39
C ALA A 313 1.43 13.25 9.52
N GLY A 314 0.41 12.56 9.01
CA GLY A 314 0.39 11.11 8.94
C GLY A 314 0.14 10.60 7.52
N GLY A 315 0.33 9.30 7.32
CA GLY A 315 0.33 8.64 6.01
C GLY A 315 -1.05 8.32 5.43
N THR A 316 -2.10 8.37 6.26
CA THR A 316 -3.50 8.19 5.84
C THR A 316 -4.41 9.30 6.42
N SER A 317 -5.68 9.31 6.02
CA SER A 317 -6.66 10.29 6.47
C SER A 317 -6.89 10.26 7.98
N GLN A 318 -6.99 9.07 8.57
CA GLN A 318 -7.01 8.87 10.02
C GLN A 318 -5.59 8.79 10.56
N ASN A 319 -5.27 9.54 11.61
CA ASN A 319 -4.03 9.30 12.34
C ASN A 319 -4.32 9.24 13.84
N THR A 320 -3.77 8.22 14.48
CA THR A 320 -3.85 8.02 15.93
C THR A 320 -2.51 8.32 16.58
N PHE A 321 -2.55 9.10 17.66
CA PHE A 321 -1.38 9.51 18.42
C PHE A 321 -1.58 9.21 19.89
N THR A 322 -0.51 8.73 20.53
CA THR A 322 -0.45 8.54 21.97
C THR A 322 0.63 9.45 22.54
N PHE A 323 0.31 10.12 23.64
CA PHE A 323 1.14 11.13 24.28
C PHE A 323 1.10 10.94 25.81
N GLU A 324 1.97 11.66 26.52
CA GLU A 324 1.98 11.64 27.99
C GLU A 324 0.59 12.01 28.54
N PRO A 325 0.06 11.30 29.55
CA PRO A 325 -1.28 11.56 30.07
C PRO A 325 -1.47 13.01 30.51
N VAL A 326 -2.57 13.63 30.07
CA VAL A 326 -2.91 15.01 30.46
C VAL A 326 -4.27 15.04 31.10
N THR A 327 -4.35 15.63 32.30
CA THR A 327 -5.59 15.90 33.01
C THR A 327 -5.99 17.36 32.84
N ALA A 328 -7.21 17.60 32.34
CA ALA A 328 -7.78 18.94 32.18
C ALA A 328 -9.31 18.87 32.00
N ARG A 329 -10.00 20.01 32.07
CA ARG A 329 -11.45 20.09 31.77
C ARG A 329 -11.74 20.43 30.31
N TYR A 330 -10.80 21.07 29.62
CA TYR A 330 -10.95 21.55 28.26
C TYR A 330 -9.80 21.05 27.41
N PHE A 331 -10.11 20.43 26.29
CA PHE A 331 -9.11 19.98 25.31
C PHE A 331 -9.52 20.48 23.94
N ARG A 332 -8.63 21.17 23.24
CA ARG A 332 -8.90 21.64 21.88
C ARG A 332 -7.80 21.22 20.92
N ILE A 333 -8.20 20.87 19.70
CA ILE A 333 -7.28 20.68 18.59
C ILE A 333 -7.29 21.97 17.79
N ALA A 334 -6.14 22.62 17.75
CA ALA A 334 -5.96 23.93 17.14
C ALA A 334 -5.15 23.83 15.83
N PHE A 335 -5.65 24.50 14.80
CA PHE A 335 -5.16 24.47 13.43
C PHE A 335 -4.70 25.86 13.01
N LEU A 336 -3.42 26.02 12.72
CA LEU A 336 -2.90 27.19 12.00
C LEU A 336 -2.81 26.83 10.52
N ILE A 337 -3.77 27.32 9.74
CA ILE A 337 -3.93 26.99 8.32
C ILE A 337 -3.33 28.14 7.52
N PRO A 338 -2.13 28.05 6.92
CA PRO A 338 -1.55 29.16 6.15
C PRO A 338 -2.34 29.43 4.85
N PRO A 339 -2.16 30.60 4.20
CA PRO A 339 -2.73 30.83 2.88
C PRO A 339 -2.18 29.80 1.87
N PRO A 340 -2.97 29.39 0.85
CA PRO A 340 -2.53 28.40 -0.12
C PRO A 340 -1.31 28.91 -0.92
N PRO A 341 -0.33 28.04 -1.24
CA PRO A 341 0.77 28.40 -2.11
C PRO A 341 0.26 28.76 -3.53
N ARG A 342 1.00 29.61 -4.25
CA ARG A 342 0.72 29.87 -5.67
C ARG A 342 0.93 28.57 -6.45
N VAL A 343 -0.03 28.18 -7.29
CA VAL A 343 0.08 27.01 -8.16
C VAL A 343 1.11 27.30 -9.26
N ASP A 344 2.12 26.45 -9.41
CA ASP A 344 3.01 26.46 -10.58
C ASP A 344 2.32 25.72 -11.74
N ASN A 345 1.99 26.46 -12.80
CA ASN A 345 1.25 25.94 -13.96
C ASN A 345 2.09 25.01 -14.85
N GLY A 346 3.42 24.96 -14.69
CA GLY A 346 4.28 24.16 -15.56
C GLY A 346 4.10 22.65 -15.39
N ILE A 347 3.79 22.19 -14.17
CA ILE A 347 3.71 20.75 -13.88
C ILE A 347 2.28 20.23 -14.03
N ALA A 348 1.28 21.02 -13.66
CA ALA A 348 -0.12 20.68 -13.96
C ALA A 348 -0.33 20.52 -15.47
N SER A 349 0.27 21.38 -16.30
CA SER A 349 0.22 21.24 -17.76
C SER A 349 1.00 20.04 -18.30
N TYR A 350 2.13 19.65 -17.69
CA TYR A 350 2.86 18.41 -18.03
C TYR A 350 1.97 17.17 -17.88
N PHE A 351 1.08 17.17 -16.88
CA PHE A 351 0.10 16.12 -16.65
C PHE A 351 -1.26 16.36 -17.34
N GLY A 352 -1.34 17.32 -18.27
CA GLY A 352 -2.57 17.61 -19.02
C GLY A 352 -3.71 18.24 -18.20
N ILE A 353 -3.44 18.74 -16.99
CA ILE A 353 -4.41 19.43 -16.15
C ILE A 353 -4.45 20.92 -16.51
N ASN A 354 -5.58 21.37 -17.01
CA ASN A 354 -5.84 22.79 -17.22
C ASN A 354 -6.35 23.44 -15.92
N THR A 355 -5.52 24.26 -15.28
CA THR A 355 -5.86 25.01 -14.06
C THR A 355 -6.50 26.37 -14.35
N SER A 356 -6.60 26.77 -15.62
CA SER A 356 -7.13 28.07 -16.03
C SER A 356 -8.62 28.18 -15.69
N GLY A 357 -8.97 29.08 -14.77
CA GLY A 357 -10.36 29.33 -14.36
C GLY A 357 -10.83 28.58 -13.11
N MET A 358 -9.97 27.77 -12.47
CA MET A 358 -10.30 27.18 -11.16
C MET A 358 -10.31 28.26 -10.06
N LYS A 359 -11.42 28.38 -9.32
CA LYS A 359 -11.46 29.22 -8.11
C LYS A 359 -10.56 28.59 -7.04
N PRO A 360 -9.77 29.38 -6.31
CA PRO A 360 -9.03 28.88 -5.15
C PRO A 360 -10.01 28.23 -4.16
N PRO A 361 -9.69 27.05 -3.60
CA PRO A 361 -10.54 26.43 -2.60
C PRO A 361 -10.69 27.34 -1.39
N GLU A 362 -11.83 27.24 -0.72
CA GLU A 362 -12.06 27.93 0.55
C GLU A 362 -11.00 27.50 1.58
N ARG A 363 -10.42 28.47 2.32
CA ARG A 363 -9.33 28.22 3.26
C ARG A 363 -9.90 27.60 4.53
N GLY A 364 -9.61 26.32 4.75
CA GLY A 364 -10.03 25.61 5.95
C GLY A 364 -9.54 24.17 5.94
N ILE A 365 -10.18 23.33 6.74
CA ILE A 365 -9.87 21.89 6.81
C ILE A 365 -11.17 21.11 6.98
N ASN A 366 -11.27 19.97 6.29
CA ASN A 366 -12.37 19.04 6.48
C ASN A 366 -12.00 18.06 7.59
N ILE A 367 -12.89 17.88 8.57
CA ILE A 367 -12.76 16.96 9.71
C ILE A 367 -14.00 16.07 9.72
N SER A 368 -13.83 14.75 9.76
CA SER A 368 -14.93 13.80 10.00
C SER A 368 -14.87 13.28 11.43
N GLU A 369 -13.70 12.84 11.89
CA GLU A 369 -13.54 12.30 13.24
C GLU A 369 -12.51 13.07 14.06
N LEU A 370 -12.79 13.21 15.36
CA LEU A 370 -11.88 13.84 16.31
C LEU A 370 -12.07 13.24 17.71
N VAL A 371 -11.49 12.07 17.96
CA VAL A 371 -11.76 11.28 19.18
C VAL A 371 -10.60 11.41 20.17
N LEU A 372 -10.90 11.85 21.40
CA LEU A 372 -9.96 11.80 22.53
C LEU A 372 -10.22 10.53 23.33
N TYR A 373 -9.15 9.80 23.66
CA TYR A 373 -9.24 8.56 24.42
C TYR A 373 -8.64 8.74 25.82
N PRO A 374 -9.39 8.36 26.87
CA PRO A 374 -8.83 8.23 28.21
C PRO A 374 -7.88 7.04 28.34
N ALA A 375 -8.08 5.97 27.57
CA ALA A 375 -7.14 4.86 27.46
C ALA A 375 -6.07 5.12 26.38
N ALA A 376 -4.90 4.48 26.52
CA ALA A 376 -3.87 4.55 25.51
C ALA A 376 -4.24 3.70 24.28
N ARG A 377 -3.88 4.20 23.08
CA ARG A 377 -3.95 3.47 21.81
C ARG A 377 -2.55 3.18 21.29
N ILE A 378 -2.43 2.24 20.36
CA ILE A 378 -1.18 2.04 19.62
C ILE A 378 -0.88 3.32 18.84
N ASN A 379 0.28 3.91 19.08
CA ASN A 379 0.69 5.13 18.39
C ASN A 379 0.87 4.81 16.90
N ARG A 380 0.23 5.58 16.02
CA ARG A 380 0.30 5.41 14.56
C ARG A 380 -0.06 3.99 14.10
N PHE A 381 -1.07 3.39 14.74
CA PHE A 381 -1.48 2.01 14.41
C PHE A 381 -1.83 1.86 12.94
N GLU A 382 -2.37 2.90 12.29
CA GLU A 382 -2.73 2.84 10.87
C GLU A 382 -1.51 2.55 9.98
N ASP A 383 -0.37 3.17 10.31
CA ASP A 383 0.89 2.94 9.60
C ASP A 383 1.48 1.58 9.95
N LYS A 384 1.50 1.22 11.24
CA LYS A 384 2.03 -0.06 11.73
C LYS A 384 1.24 -1.26 11.23
N ALA A 385 -0.07 -1.12 11.04
CA ALA A 385 -0.94 -2.14 10.47
C ALA A 385 -0.91 -2.19 8.93
N GLY A 386 -0.02 -1.45 8.27
CA GLY A 386 0.20 -1.54 6.83
C GLY A 386 -0.86 -0.86 5.95
N PHE A 387 -1.66 0.07 6.50
CA PHE A 387 -2.55 0.91 5.68
C PHE A 387 -1.82 2.04 4.94
N THR A 388 -0.51 2.18 5.15
CA THR A 388 0.36 3.17 4.50
C THR A 388 1.73 2.54 4.20
N SER A 389 2.54 3.23 3.39
CA SER A 389 3.93 2.85 3.11
C SER A 389 4.92 3.52 4.07
N ALA A 390 4.55 3.67 5.34
CA ALA A 390 5.38 4.38 6.32
C ALA A 390 6.77 3.76 6.49
N ALA A 391 7.79 4.62 6.49
CA ALA A 391 9.16 4.27 6.86
C ALA A 391 9.45 4.71 8.31
N GLY A 392 10.44 4.08 8.94
CA GLY A 392 10.87 4.45 10.29
C GLY A 392 9.85 4.11 11.38
N ILE A 393 9.11 3.00 11.24
CA ILE A 393 8.07 2.61 12.22
C ILE A 393 8.60 2.42 13.65
N TYR A 394 9.90 2.11 13.82
CA TYR A 394 10.56 2.03 15.12
C TYR A 394 10.67 3.40 15.82
N ASP A 395 10.78 4.49 15.06
CA ASP A 395 10.77 5.86 15.60
C ASP A 395 9.37 6.29 16.05
N MET A 396 8.34 5.52 15.68
CA MET A 396 6.94 5.73 16.02
C MET A 396 6.48 4.81 17.17
N ALA A 397 7.41 4.31 17.99
CA ALA A 397 7.10 3.43 19.11
C ALA A 397 5.97 3.99 19.98
N THR A 398 5.09 3.10 20.43
CA THR A 398 4.02 3.43 21.37
C THR A 398 4.64 3.74 22.73
N ILE A 399 4.30 4.89 23.33
CA ILE A 399 4.84 5.33 24.62
C ILE A 399 4.49 4.30 25.71
N ARG A 400 5.43 4.09 26.66
CA ARG A 400 5.36 3.02 27.67
C ARG A 400 4.10 3.11 28.56
N ASP A 401 3.57 1.92 28.82
CA ASP A 401 2.22 1.60 29.32
C ASP A 401 1.70 2.38 30.54
N SER A 402 0.39 2.66 30.53
CA SER A 402 -0.37 3.07 31.73
C SER A 402 -0.95 1.89 32.51
N GLY A 403 -0.79 0.65 32.02
CA GLY A 403 -1.41 -0.55 32.59
C GLY A 403 -2.85 -0.80 32.13
N ASP A 404 -3.34 -0.01 31.16
CA ASP A 404 -4.68 -0.12 30.56
C ASP A 404 -4.57 -0.81 29.18
N PHE A 405 -4.38 -2.14 29.17
CA PHE A 405 -4.26 -2.94 27.94
C PHE A 405 -5.22 -4.13 27.92
N VAL A 406 -5.46 -4.65 26.73
CA VAL A 406 -6.17 -5.91 26.50
C VAL A 406 -5.23 -7.07 26.79
N LYS A 407 -5.68 -8.05 27.57
CA LYS A 407 -4.92 -9.29 27.76
C LYS A 407 -5.28 -10.29 26.67
N LYS A 408 -4.31 -11.00 26.11
CA LYS A 408 -4.56 -12.02 25.06
C LYS A 408 -5.45 -13.14 25.55
N GLU A 409 -5.29 -13.55 26.81
CA GLU A 409 -6.10 -14.59 27.43
C GLU A 409 -7.58 -14.22 27.54
N ASP A 410 -7.89 -12.92 27.50
CA ASP A 410 -9.26 -12.38 27.54
C ASP A 410 -9.83 -12.09 26.13
N VAL A 411 -9.09 -12.40 25.06
CA VAL A 411 -9.59 -12.30 23.68
C VAL A 411 -10.28 -13.60 23.31
N ILE A 412 -11.57 -13.52 22.99
CA ILE A 412 -12.44 -14.65 22.70
C ILE A 412 -12.80 -14.64 21.22
N ASP A 413 -12.52 -15.74 20.52
CA ASP A 413 -12.99 -15.95 19.15
C ASP A 413 -14.47 -16.32 19.13
N LEU A 414 -15.28 -15.44 18.55
CA LEU A 414 -16.73 -15.58 18.38
C LEU A 414 -17.10 -15.85 16.91
N THR A 415 -16.13 -16.09 16.03
CA THR A 415 -16.35 -16.21 14.58
C THR A 415 -17.41 -17.26 14.24
N SER A 416 -17.38 -18.41 14.91
CA SER A 416 -18.35 -19.50 14.71
C SER A 416 -19.75 -19.23 15.29
N LEU A 417 -19.90 -18.19 16.13
CA LEU A 417 -21.16 -17.84 16.79
C LEU A 417 -21.96 -16.77 16.03
N MET A 418 -21.33 -16.06 15.09
CA MET A 418 -22.03 -15.10 14.24
C MET A 418 -22.71 -15.84 13.08
N SER A 419 -24.02 -15.67 12.93
CA SER A 419 -24.74 -16.17 11.75
C SER A 419 -24.46 -15.34 10.51
N SER A 420 -24.81 -15.87 9.33
CA SER A 420 -24.54 -15.23 8.03
C SER A 420 -25.22 -13.88 7.83
N ASP A 421 -26.27 -13.56 8.59
CA ASP A 421 -26.93 -12.25 8.61
C ASP A 421 -26.27 -11.25 9.58
N GLY A 422 -25.19 -11.66 10.27
CA GLY A 422 -24.47 -10.86 11.24
C GLY A 422 -25.03 -10.91 12.66
N ARG A 423 -26.06 -11.72 12.92
CA ARG A 423 -26.61 -11.88 14.28
C ARG A 423 -25.64 -12.69 15.14
N LEU A 424 -25.41 -12.22 16.37
CA LEU A 424 -24.59 -12.87 17.37
C LEU A 424 -25.42 -13.09 18.63
N GLN A 425 -25.39 -14.33 19.13
CA GLN A 425 -25.96 -14.70 20.42
C GLN A 425 -24.83 -15.20 21.34
N TRP A 426 -24.51 -14.42 22.36
CA TRP A 426 -23.40 -14.72 23.26
C TRP A 426 -23.67 -14.13 24.64
N THR A 427 -23.32 -14.85 25.71
CA THR A 427 -23.40 -14.33 27.08
C THR A 427 -21.98 -13.99 27.54
N PRO A 428 -21.54 -12.72 27.41
CA PRO A 428 -20.25 -12.29 27.94
C PRO A 428 -20.15 -12.48 29.46
N PRO A 429 -19.00 -12.91 29.99
CA PRO A 429 -18.71 -12.81 31.43
C PRO A 429 -18.82 -11.36 31.92
N GLU A 430 -19.02 -11.14 33.23
CA GLU A 430 -19.09 -9.79 33.83
C GLU A 430 -17.89 -8.91 33.44
N GLY A 431 -18.13 -7.61 33.21
CA GLY A 431 -17.14 -6.61 32.80
C GLY A 431 -17.52 -5.94 31.47
N ARG A 432 -16.75 -4.94 31.04
CA ARG A 432 -17.02 -4.23 29.77
C ARG A 432 -16.30 -4.90 28.61
N TRP A 433 -17.01 -5.08 27.50
CA TRP A 433 -16.51 -5.79 26.33
C TRP A 433 -16.63 -4.95 25.07
N ALA A 434 -15.67 -5.12 24.16
CA ALA A 434 -15.82 -4.75 22.77
C ALA A 434 -15.87 -6.02 21.92
N ILE A 435 -16.80 -6.06 20.96
CA ILE A 435 -16.87 -7.05 19.91
C ILE A 435 -16.38 -6.39 18.61
N LEU A 436 -15.32 -6.92 18.03
CA LEU A 436 -14.84 -6.54 16.71
C LEU A 436 -15.33 -7.57 15.69
N ARG A 437 -16.09 -7.09 14.70
CA ARG A 437 -16.34 -7.83 13.46
C ARG A 437 -15.33 -7.34 12.43
N LEU A 438 -14.36 -8.17 12.11
CA LEU A 438 -13.34 -7.89 11.12
C LEU A 438 -13.71 -8.53 9.79
N GLY A 439 -13.48 -7.79 8.71
CA GLY A 439 -13.57 -8.30 7.36
C GLY A 439 -12.54 -7.61 6.47
N TYR A 440 -12.65 -7.79 5.17
CA TYR A 440 -11.76 -7.15 4.22
C TYR A 440 -12.50 -6.73 2.96
N SER A 441 -12.07 -5.60 2.39
CA SER A 441 -12.63 -5.01 1.19
C SER A 441 -11.52 -4.52 0.25
N LEU A 442 -11.87 -4.01 -0.93
CA LEU A 442 -10.89 -3.65 -1.95
C LEU A 442 -10.08 -2.41 -1.58
N THR A 443 -8.80 -2.40 -1.96
CA THR A 443 -8.00 -1.16 -1.96
C THR A 443 -8.39 -0.22 -3.09
N GLY A 444 -8.86 -0.78 -4.22
CA GLY A 444 -9.34 -0.05 -5.39
C GLY A 444 -8.28 0.27 -6.44
N HIS A 445 -7.00 -0.02 -6.17
CA HIS A 445 -5.91 0.27 -7.09
C HIS A 445 -6.07 -0.48 -8.41
N LYS A 446 -5.66 0.17 -9.49
CA LYS A 446 -5.73 -0.32 -10.87
C LYS A 446 -4.39 -0.15 -11.56
N ASN A 447 -4.13 -0.93 -12.59
CA ASN A 447 -2.96 -0.73 -13.43
C ASN A 447 -3.02 0.64 -14.12
N SER A 448 -1.86 1.26 -14.28
CA SER A 448 -1.74 2.61 -14.82
C SER A 448 -0.42 2.81 -15.56
N PRO A 449 -0.35 3.81 -16.47
CA PRO A 449 -1.45 4.42 -17.20
C PRO A 449 -1.85 3.49 -18.34
N ALA A 450 -2.98 2.82 -18.18
CA ALA A 450 -3.59 2.02 -19.24
C ALA A 450 -4.74 2.80 -19.90
N SER A 451 -5.02 2.45 -21.16
CA SER A 451 -6.24 2.91 -21.83
C SER A 451 -7.47 2.39 -21.07
N PRO A 452 -8.61 3.10 -21.06
CA PRO A 452 -9.79 2.71 -20.27
C PRO A 452 -10.25 1.27 -20.49
N GLU A 453 -10.08 0.73 -21.70
CA GLU A 453 -10.44 -0.63 -22.10
C GLU A 453 -9.49 -1.69 -21.52
N ALA A 454 -8.28 -1.30 -21.12
CA ALA A 454 -7.24 -2.16 -20.57
C ALA A 454 -6.96 -1.89 -19.08
N THR A 455 -7.70 -0.96 -18.47
CA THR A 455 -7.61 -0.61 -17.05
C THR A 455 -8.53 -1.52 -16.22
N GLY A 456 -8.00 -2.12 -15.17
CA GLY A 456 -8.78 -2.84 -14.17
C GLY A 456 -8.01 -3.05 -12.87
N LEU A 457 -8.63 -3.75 -11.93
CA LEU A 457 -8.10 -3.91 -10.57
C LEU A 457 -6.70 -4.55 -10.58
N GLU A 458 -5.84 -4.09 -9.68
CA GLU A 458 -4.58 -4.75 -9.35
C GLU A 458 -4.84 -6.10 -8.66
N VAL A 459 -4.18 -7.16 -9.13
CA VAL A 459 -4.28 -8.49 -8.52
C VAL A 459 -3.77 -8.48 -7.08
N ASP A 460 -4.36 -9.30 -6.21
CA ASP A 460 -3.88 -9.56 -4.84
C ASP A 460 -2.46 -10.11 -4.87
N LYS A 461 -1.51 -9.33 -4.37
CA LYS A 461 -0.07 -9.59 -4.46
C LYS A 461 0.39 -10.60 -3.41
N LEU A 462 -0.44 -10.85 -2.40
CA LEU A 462 -0.17 -11.79 -1.32
C LEU A 462 -0.75 -13.19 -1.60
N ASN A 463 -1.51 -13.36 -2.70
CA ASN A 463 -2.08 -14.64 -3.08
C ASN A 463 -1.43 -15.18 -4.37
N ALA A 464 -0.57 -16.19 -4.22
CA ALA A 464 0.15 -16.81 -5.34
C ALA A 464 -0.80 -17.40 -6.41
N GLY A 465 -1.96 -17.92 -6.02
CA GLY A 465 -2.96 -18.44 -6.96
C GLY A 465 -3.59 -17.33 -7.81
N HIS A 466 -3.86 -16.17 -7.21
CA HIS A 466 -4.40 -15.01 -7.93
C HIS A 466 -3.37 -14.42 -8.89
N VAL A 467 -2.12 -14.23 -8.44
CA VAL A 467 -1.01 -13.77 -9.29
C VAL A 467 -0.79 -14.70 -10.47
N LYS A 468 -0.81 -16.03 -10.24
CA LYS A 468 -0.70 -17.02 -11.31
C LYS A 468 -1.82 -16.88 -12.34
N ALA A 469 -3.08 -16.80 -11.88
CA ALA A 469 -4.23 -16.65 -12.78
C ALA A 469 -4.15 -15.35 -13.61
N TYR A 470 -3.66 -14.26 -13.01
CA TYR A 470 -3.40 -13.01 -13.72
C TYR A 470 -2.40 -13.21 -14.87
N PHE A 471 -1.22 -13.76 -14.57
CA PHE A 471 -0.15 -13.92 -15.57
C PHE A 471 -0.50 -14.98 -16.62
N GLU A 472 -1.21 -16.05 -16.27
CA GLU A 472 -1.70 -17.02 -17.27
C GLU A 472 -2.60 -16.32 -18.30
N ASN A 473 -3.60 -15.57 -17.84
CA ASN A 473 -4.48 -14.83 -18.74
C ASN A 473 -3.74 -13.72 -19.53
N TYR A 474 -2.84 -12.97 -18.88
CA TYR A 474 -2.08 -11.90 -19.53
C TYR A 474 -1.17 -12.46 -20.63
N LEU A 475 -0.41 -13.52 -20.34
CA LEU A 475 0.52 -14.12 -21.27
C LEU A 475 -0.18 -14.90 -22.38
N ASP A 476 -1.35 -15.50 -22.14
CA ASP A 476 -2.14 -16.12 -23.20
C ASP A 476 -2.64 -15.11 -24.24
N GLN A 477 -2.99 -13.89 -23.81
CA GLN A 477 -3.32 -12.80 -24.74
C GLN A 477 -2.14 -12.44 -25.65
N TYR A 478 -0.92 -12.33 -25.10
CA TYR A 478 0.28 -12.05 -25.88
C TYR A 478 0.74 -13.23 -26.74
N LYS A 479 0.56 -14.47 -26.27
CA LYS A 479 0.79 -15.67 -27.08
C LYS A 479 -0.06 -15.67 -28.34
N ASN A 480 -1.33 -15.25 -28.22
CA ASN A 480 -2.22 -15.06 -29.35
C ASN A 480 -1.77 -13.89 -30.25
N ALA A 481 -1.42 -12.73 -29.68
CA ALA A 481 -1.00 -11.54 -30.42
C ALA A 481 0.34 -11.72 -31.18
N THR A 482 1.24 -12.57 -30.67
CA THR A 482 2.55 -12.85 -31.29
C THR A 482 2.49 -13.95 -32.36
N GLY A 483 1.35 -14.61 -32.54
CA GLY A 483 1.21 -15.70 -33.52
C GLY A 483 2.14 -16.89 -33.24
N GLY A 484 2.45 -17.16 -31.97
CA GLY A 484 3.33 -18.25 -31.54
C GLY A 484 4.81 -17.88 -31.40
N LEU A 485 5.20 -16.63 -31.67
CA LEU A 485 6.56 -16.12 -31.46
C LEU A 485 6.72 -15.54 -30.04
N MET A 486 6.46 -16.37 -29.03
CA MET A 486 6.68 -16.03 -27.62
C MET A 486 7.49 -17.15 -26.94
N GLY A 487 8.51 -16.78 -26.16
CA GLY A 487 9.40 -17.72 -25.47
C GLY A 487 10.81 -17.71 -26.06
N ASN A 488 11.13 -18.65 -26.96
CA ASN A 488 12.49 -18.77 -27.51
C ASN A 488 12.83 -17.73 -28.60
N ARG A 489 11.81 -17.12 -29.22
CA ARG A 489 11.92 -16.14 -30.31
C ARG A 489 10.81 -15.11 -30.18
N GLY A 490 10.93 -13.97 -30.85
CA GLY A 490 9.98 -12.86 -30.76
C GLY A 490 9.95 -12.27 -29.35
N LEU A 491 8.80 -12.33 -28.68
CA LEU A 491 8.62 -11.85 -27.31
C LEU A 491 9.28 -12.80 -26.30
N ARG A 492 10.34 -12.33 -25.62
CA ARG A 492 11.17 -13.18 -24.74
C ARG A 492 11.13 -12.77 -23.27
N TYR A 493 10.82 -11.52 -22.97
CA TYR A 493 10.96 -10.95 -21.62
C TYR A 493 9.70 -10.24 -21.16
N ILE A 494 9.51 -10.21 -19.85
CA ILE A 494 8.50 -9.42 -19.15
C ILE A 494 9.26 -8.50 -18.20
N ILE A 495 8.76 -7.28 -18.03
CA ILE A 495 9.27 -6.30 -17.08
C ILE A 495 8.19 -6.01 -16.07
N THR A 496 8.46 -6.28 -14.80
CA THR A 496 7.73 -5.72 -13.67
C THR A 496 8.36 -4.38 -13.34
N ASP A 497 7.65 -3.29 -13.57
CA ASP A 497 8.16 -1.93 -13.42
C ASP A 497 8.25 -1.52 -11.93
N SER A 498 8.46 -0.25 -11.64
CA SER A 498 8.37 0.27 -10.28
C SER A 498 6.95 0.16 -9.74
N TRP A 499 6.85 -0.09 -8.43
CA TRP A 499 5.58 -0.30 -7.76
C TRP A 499 4.76 0.99 -7.61
N GLU A 500 3.58 1.02 -8.23
CA GLU A 500 2.61 2.12 -8.12
C GLU A 500 1.20 1.65 -7.69
N ALA A 501 1.09 0.39 -7.24
CA ALA A 501 -0.17 -0.25 -6.86
C ALA A 501 -0.67 0.08 -5.43
N GLY A 502 -0.04 1.04 -4.76
CA GLY A 502 -0.41 1.45 -3.40
C GLY A 502 -0.06 0.42 -2.34
N VAL A 503 -0.96 0.19 -1.38
CA VAL A 503 -0.73 -0.69 -0.23
C VAL A 503 -1.88 -1.69 -0.08
N GLN A 504 -1.54 -2.88 0.42
CA GLN A 504 -2.50 -3.88 0.88
C GLN A 504 -1.98 -4.48 2.19
N ASN A 505 -2.87 -4.81 3.11
CA ASN A 505 -2.52 -5.43 4.39
C ASN A 505 -3.35 -6.67 4.70
N TRP A 506 -4.10 -7.19 3.72
CA TRP A 506 -4.89 -8.39 3.89
C TRP A 506 -4.91 -9.27 2.63
N THR A 507 -5.17 -10.56 2.84
CA THR A 507 -5.48 -11.56 1.80
C THR A 507 -6.30 -12.69 2.43
N ASP A 508 -6.99 -13.50 1.63
CA ASP A 508 -7.88 -14.56 2.11
C ASP A 508 -7.15 -15.61 2.98
N SER A 509 -5.83 -15.76 2.77
CA SER A 509 -4.97 -16.70 3.52
C SER A 509 -4.14 -16.04 4.63
N MET A 510 -4.45 -14.78 5.01
CA MET A 510 -3.60 -13.99 5.91
C MET A 510 -3.33 -14.68 7.24
N MET A 511 -4.35 -15.23 7.91
CA MET A 511 -4.20 -15.89 9.22
C MET A 511 -3.31 -17.13 9.14
N THR A 512 -3.51 -17.96 8.12
CA THR A 512 -2.68 -19.16 7.89
C THR A 512 -1.24 -18.78 7.59
N GLU A 513 -1.03 -17.86 6.63
CA GLU A 513 0.31 -17.40 6.25
C GLU A 513 1.05 -16.73 7.42
N PHE A 514 0.34 -15.96 8.25
CA PHE A 514 0.90 -15.38 9.46
C PHE A 514 1.36 -16.48 10.43
N SER A 515 0.49 -17.43 10.76
CA SER A 515 0.80 -18.51 11.70
C SER A 515 2.00 -19.34 11.23
N ASP A 516 2.01 -19.72 9.96
CA ASP A 516 3.09 -20.54 9.37
C ASP A 516 4.44 -19.80 9.36
N ARG A 517 4.44 -18.48 9.15
CA ARG A 517 5.67 -17.68 9.05
C ARG A 517 6.17 -17.13 10.38
N ARG A 518 5.26 -16.85 11.32
CA ARG A 518 5.58 -16.21 12.61
C ARG A 518 5.57 -17.18 13.78
N GLY A 519 4.96 -18.36 13.62
CA GLY A 519 4.97 -19.43 14.61
C GLY A 519 3.99 -19.24 15.77
N TYR A 520 3.00 -18.36 15.64
CA TYR A 520 1.92 -18.17 16.62
C TYR A 520 0.64 -17.65 15.96
N ASP A 521 -0.49 -17.80 16.66
CA ASP A 521 -1.81 -17.37 16.19
C ASP A 521 -2.00 -15.84 16.35
N MET A 522 -2.57 -15.21 15.32
CA MET A 522 -2.89 -13.78 15.33
C MET A 522 -4.26 -13.45 15.95
N ILE A 523 -5.15 -14.42 16.15
CA ILE A 523 -6.51 -14.18 16.71
C ILE A 523 -6.46 -13.35 18.02
N PRO A 524 -5.61 -13.69 19.02
CA PRO A 524 -5.53 -12.91 20.25
C PRO A 524 -4.97 -11.49 20.08
N TRP A 525 -4.42 -11.17 18.91
CA TRP A 525 -3.79 -9.89 18.60
C TRP A 525 -4.60 -9.02 17.65
N LEU A 526 -5.73 -9.51 17.11
CA LEU A 526 -6.57 -8.74 16.18
C LEU A 526 -6.99 -7.36 16.70
N PRO A 527 -7.23 -7.12 18.01
CA PRO A 527 -7.50 -5.77 18.50
C PRO A 527 -6.36 -4.76 18.23
N ALA A 528 -5.11 -5.22 18.10
CA ALA A 528 -3.97 -4.36 17.76
C ALA A 528 -4.07 -3.79 16.34
N LEU A 529 -4.67 -4.52 15.40
CA LEU A 529 -4.90 -4.04 14.02
C LEU A 529 -5.89 -2.88 13.96
N THR A 530 -6.68 -2.67 15.02
CA THR A 530 -7.66 -1.58 15.13
C THR A 530 -7.25 -0.51 16.16
N GLY A 531 -6.02 -0.59 16.68
CA GLY A 531 -5.40 0.42 17.53
C GLY A 531 -5.47 0.17 19.04
N HIS A 532 -6.03 -0.96 19.50
CA HIS A 532 -6.01 -1.32 20.92
C HIS A 532 -4.67 -1.92 21.33
N ILE A 533 -4.14 -1.54 22.50
CA ILE A 533 -2.92 -2.16 23.04
C ILE A 533 -3.26 -3.54 23.59
N VAL A 534 -2.53 -4.56 23.13
CA VAL A 534 -2.61 -5.95 23.58
C VAL A 534 -1.31 -6.33 24.31
N GLU A 535 -1.44 -6.86 25.54
CA GLU A 535 -0.39 -7.17 26.54
C GLU A 535 0.46 -5.98 27.00
N SER A 536 1.10 -5.29 26.07
CA SER A 536 1.82 -4.06 26.33
C SER A 536 2.05 -3.29 25.04
N ALA A 537 2.42 -2.02 25.18
CA ALA A 537 2.84 -1.15 24.06
C ALA A 537 3.92 -1.83 23.18
N GLU A 538 4.96 -2.39 23.80
CA GLU A 538 6.05 -3.07 23.08
C GLU A 538 5.59 -4.38 22.43
N ALA A 539 4.73 -5.14 23.11
CA ALA A 539 4.25 -6.41 22.59
C ALA A 539 3.35 -6.21 21.34
N SER A 540 2.49 -5.19 21.38
CA SER A 540 1.66 -4.79 20.23
C SER A 540 2.50 -4.29 19.06
N ASP A 541 3.49 -3.43 19.34
CA ASP A 541 4.40 -2.90 18.31
C ASP A 541 5.30 -3.99 17.69
N ARG A 542 5.52 -5.12 18.36
CA ARG A 542 6.24 -6.29 17.80
C ARG A 542 5.33 -7.20 16.97
N PHE A 543 4.04 -7.21 17.27
CA PHE A 543 3.05 -7.97 16.51
C PHE A 543 2.78 -7.32 15.15
N LEU A 544 2.59 -6.00 15.15
CA LEU A 544 2.49 -5.17 13.95
C LEU A 544 3.85 -5.09 13.24
#